data_AF-A0A6N0JN58-F1
#
_entry.id   AF-A0A6N0JN58-F1
#
_cell.length_a   1.000
_cell.length_b   1.000
_cell.length_c   1.000
_cell.angle_alpha   90.00
_cell.angle_beta   90.00
_cell.angle_gamma   90.00
#
_symmetry.space_group_name_H-M   'P 1'
#
loop_
_entity.id
_entity.type
_entity.pdbx_description
1 polymer ?
#
loop_
_entity_poly.entity_id
_entity_poly.type
_entity_poly.pdbx_seq_one_letter_code
_entity_poly.pdbx_strand_id
1 'polypeptide(L)'
;MTLPVHVRDNPGAWAVPAGWRLFSFSRKGEMTKAQERIAVFIFGVVFVIALLILAVAVREPTPLQYQVFNVVLALAAAGVAAMLPGFIETTLPKWARAGGSLAVFLLVLQKGPASLVVPPPPEPLKGTVILRDGFSFFDQSGYQFVSKAIVAWNAGLADILAAKQPKSAITGFFLPYDAGDFKHPDWDKNASAGIQEMMVANLGAVNECPTGGYQHHWFQPKKGGIYCVRSRDGKHYAVIRVDTVDNDRIGFDFIFQPSGSAKF
;
A
#
# COMPACT_ATOMS: atom_id res chain seq x y z
N MET A 1 11.68 24.59 94.64
CA MET A 1 11.69 23.13 94.39
C MET A 1 10.45 22.81 93.57
N THR A 2 10.46 22.30 92.35
CA THR A 2 11.47 21.64 91.52
C THR A 2 10.97 21.68 90.06
N LEU A 3 11.83 22.18 89.18
CA LEU A 3 12.21 21.80 87.79
C LEU A 3 11.20 21.29 86.72
N PRO A 4 11.51 21.53 85.42
CA PRO A 4 10.74 21.10 84.25
C PRO A 4 11.05 19.65 83.83
N VAL A 5 10.09 18.98 83.18
CA VAL A 5 10.24 17.59 82.70
C VAL A 5 10.49 17.53 81.19
N HIS A 6 11.67 16.97 80.89
CA HIS A 6 12.20 16.28 79.72
C HIS A 6 11.53 16.32 78.32
N VAL A 7 12.37 16.75 77.38
CA VAL A 7 12.51 16.27 76.00
C VAL A 7 12.95 14.80 75.96
N ARG A 8 12.42 14.01 74.99
CA ARG A 8 12.90 12.76 74.32
C ARG A 8 11.81 11.65 74.27
N ASP A 9 11.53 10.88 73.22
CA ASP A 9 12.18 10.54 71.93
C ASP A 9 11.13 10.10 70.89
N ASN A 10 11.35 10.36 69.58
CA ASN A 10 10.56 9.81 68.47
C ASN A 10 11.35 8.62 67.83
N PRO A 11 10.86 7.38 67.85
CA PRO A 11 11.64 6.18 67.53
C PRO A 11 11.79 5.87 66.02
N GLY A 12 11.89 6.89 65.15
CA GLY A 12 11.96 6.69 63.69
C GLY A 12 13.19 7.26 62.96
N ALA A 13 14.07 7.99 63.66
CA ALA A 13 15.20 8.66 63.01
C ALA A 13 16.44 7.76 63.01
N TRP A 14 16.60 6.95 61.96
CA TRP A 14 17.89 6.34 61.64
C TRP A 14 18.91 7.45 61.35
N ALA A 15 20.01 7.45 62.11
CA ALA A 15 21.08 8.42 62.00
C ALA A 15 21.82 8.23 60.66
N VAL A 16 21.69 9.21 59.76
CA VAL A 16 22.47 9.27 58.53
C VAL A 16 23.88 9.77 58.87
N PRO A 17 24.96 9.04 58.53
CA PRO A 17 26.32 9.45 58.86
C PRO A 17 26.70 10.79 58.20
N ALA A 18 27.47 11.60 58.91
CA ALA A 18 27.75 13.01 58.63
C ALA A 18 28.48 13.30 57.29
N GLY A 19 28.90 12.28 56.55
CA GLY A 19 29.67 12.42 55.29
C GLY A 19 28.86 12.43 53.99
N TRP A 20 27.54 12.21 54.01
CA TRP A 20 26.72 12.02 52.79
C TRP A 20 25.75 13.16 52.44
N ARG A 21 25.95 14.36 52.99
CA ARG A 21 25.07 15.52 52.74
C ARG A 21 25.43 16.38 51.52
N LEU A 22 26.00 15.81 50.45
CA LEU A 22 26.51 16.62 49.32
C LEU A 22 25.64 16.67 48.05
N PHE A 23 24.48 16.03 48.02
CA PHE A 23 23.53 16.23 46.91
C PHE A 23 22.12 16.46 47.42
N SER A 24 21.88 17.64 48.01
CA SER A 24 20.52 18.17 48.00
C SER A 24 20.21 18.59 46.56
N PHE A 25 19.57 17.71 45.79
CA PHE A 25 18.88 18.13 44.58
C PHE A 25 17.85 19.18 45.02
N SER A 26 18.15 20.46 44.77
CA SER A 26 17.16 21.52 44.83
C SER A 26 16.01 21.09 43.91
N ARG A 27 14.85 20.72 44.49
CA ARG A 27 13.62 20.52 43.72
C ARG A 27 13.29 21.85 43.06
N LYS A 28 13.76 22.02 41.83
CA LYS A 28 13.33 23.10 40.96
C LYS A 28 11.84 22.89 40.70
N GLY A 29 11.01 23.65 41.42
CA GLY A 29 9.58 23.89 41.20
C GLY A 29 8.71 22.64 41.01
N GLU A 30 8.02 22.21 42.06
CA GLU A 30 6.84 21.35 41.88
C GLU A 30 5.82 22.12 41.00
N MET A 31 5.52 21.59 39.82
CA MET A 31 4.53 22.18 38.92
C MET A 31 3.19 22.27 39.64
N THR A 32 2.58 23.45 39.63
CA THR A 32 1.24 23.61 40.18
C THR A 32 0.25 22.80 39.34
N LYS A 33 -0.83 22.32 39.96
CA LYS A 33 -1.92 21.62 39.26
C LYS A 33 -2.50 22.43 38.09
N ALA A 34 -2.41 23.76 38.16
CA ALA A 34 -2.78 24.66 37.07
C ALA A 34 -1.82 24.56 35.87
N GLN A 35 -0.51 24.50 36.10
CA GLN A 35 0.50 24.35 35.03
C GLN A 35 0.41 23.00 34.34
N GLU A 36 0.16 21.92 35.08
CA GLU A 36 -0.10 20.59 34.49
C GLU A 36 -1.30 20.65 33.53
N ARG A 37 -2.44 21.23 33.96
CA ARG A 37 -3.65 21.36 33.13
C ARG A 37 -3.44 22.19 31.87
N ILE A 38 -2.70 23.30 32.00
CA ILE A 38 -2.40 24.18 30.86
C ILE A 38 -1.51 23.47 29.84
N ALA A 39 -0.50 22.70 30.28
CA ALA A 39 0.38 21.95 29.39
C ALA A 39 -0.40 20.89 28.59
N VAL A 40 -1.31 20.16 29.24
CA VAL A 40 -2.17 19.16 28.56
C VAL A 40 -3.09 19.82 27.54
N PHE A 41 -3.69 20.97 27.87
CA PHE A 41 -4.55 21.71 26.95
C PHE A 41 -3.80 22.20 25.71
N ILE A 42 -2.63 22.82 25.89
CA ILE A 42 -1.79 23.32 24.78
C ILE A 42 -1.36 22.16 23.89
N PHE A 43 -0.92 21.04 24.47
CA PHE A 43 -0.53 19.85 23.72
C PHE A 43 -1.68 19.32 22.85
N GLY A 44 -2.89 19.23 23.42
CA GLY A 44 -4.08 18.80 22.68
C GLY A 44 -4.45 19.73 21.51
N VAL A 45 -4.41 21.05 21.72
CA VAL A 45 -4.71 22.03 20.66
C VAL A 45 -3.69 21.96 19.52
N VAL A 46 -2.39 21.91 19.84
CA VAL A 46 -1.33 21.78 18.83
C VAL A 46 -1.49 20.47 18.05
N PHE A 47 -1.83 19.38 18.73
CA PHE A 47 -2.06 18.08 18.10
C PHE A 47 -3.24 18.10 17.13
N VAL A 48 -4.37 18.69 17.51
CA VAL A 48 -5.54 18.82 16.63
C VAL A 48 -5.21 19.67 15.40
N ILE A 49 -4.47 20.78 15.57
CA ILE A 49 -4.02 21.61 14.45
C ILE A 49 -3.11 20.82 13.50
N ALA A 50 -2.17 20.02 14.04
CA ALA A 50 -1.29 19.19 13.22
C ALA A 50 -2.08 18.14 12.41
N LEU A 51 -3.10 17.51 12.99
CA LEU A 51 -3.98 16.57 12.28
C LEU A 51 -4.79 17.26 11.17
N LEU A 52 -5.28 18.48 11.41
CA LEU A 52 -5.97 19.27 10.39
C LEU A 52 -5.04 19.63 9.22
N ILE A 53 -3.80 20.01 9.50
CA ILE A 53 -2.80 20.28 8.46
C ILE A 53 -2.51 19.01 7.64
N LEU A 54 -2.30 17.87 8.30
CA LEU A 54 -2.10 16.58 7.62
C LEU A 54 -3.29 16.21 6.72
N ALA A 55 -4.52 16.40 7.21
CA ALA A 55 -5.74 16.11 6.47
C ALA A 55 -5.91 16.98 5.21
N VAL A 56 -5.46 18.24 5.24
CA VAL A 56 -5.55 19.14 4.08
C VAL A 56 -4.37 18.98 3.12
N ALA A 57 -3.19 18.65 3.63
CA ALA A 57 -1.96 18.54 2.84
C ALA A 57 -1.82 17.20 2.10
N VAL A 58 -2.33 16.10 2.65
CA VAL A 58 -2.19 14.75 2.06
C VAL A 58 -3.55 14.19 1.69
N ARG A 59 -3.98 14.45 0.45
CA ARG A 59 -5.28 13.98 -0.08
C ARG A 59 -5.30 12.50 -0.44
N GLU A 60 -4.16 11.93 -0.85
CA GLU A 60 -4.03 10.51 -1.23
C GLU A 60 -2.68 9.93 -0.76
N PRO A 61 -2.57 9.50 0.52
CA PRO A 61 -1.35 8.85 1.01
C PRO A 61 -1.05 7.53 0.29
N THR A 62 0.22 7.16 0.17
CA THR A 62 0.62 5.82 -0.26
C THR A 62 0.40 4.78 0.86
N PRO A 63 0.31 3.46 0.57
CA PRO A 63 0.10 2.42 1.58
C PRO A 63 1.10 2.46 2.76
N LEU A 64 2.37 2.77 2.47
CA LEU A 64 3.41 2.92 3.48
C LEU A 64 3.18 4.18 4.35
N GLN A 65 2.79 5.30 3.73
CA GLN A 65 2.50 6.54 4.46
C GLN A 65 1.32 6.36 5.42
N TYR A 66 0.29 5.59 5.04
CA TYR A 66 -0.81 5.26 5.95
C TYR A 66 -0.37 4.47 7.18
N GLN A 67 0.52 3.47 7.01
CA GLN A 67 1.04 2.71 8.14
C GLN A 67 1.80 3.62 9.11
N VAL A 68 2.65 4.50 8.58
CA VAL A 68 3.40 5.48 9.38
C VAL A 68 2.43 6.43 10.09
N PHE A 69 1.44 6.98 9.38
CA PHE A 69 0.44 7.88 9.97
C PHE A 69 -0.39 7.21 11.07
N ASN A 70 -0.82 5.96 10.86
CA ASN A 70 -1.62 5.25 11.85
C ASN A 70 -0.81 4.93 13.12
N VAL A 71 0.47 4.55 12.97
CA VAL A 71 1.37 4.33 14.11
C VAL A 71 1.62 5.63 14.88
N VAL A 72 1.89 6.74 14.17
CA VAL A 72 2.10 8.05 14.78
C VAL A 72 0.83 8.55 15.48
N LEU A 73 -0.34 8.40 14.85
CA LEU A 73 -1.64 8.75 15.43
C LEU A 73 -1.93 7.94 16.69
N ALA A 74 -1.68 6.63 16.67
CA ALA A 74 -1.86 5.76 17.83
C ALA A 74 -0.94 6.16 18.98
N LEU A 75 0.35 6.40 18.70
CA LEU A 75 1.32 6.86 19.71
C LEU A 75 0.90 8.19 20.34
N ALA A 76 0.41 9.13 19.51
CA ALA A 76 -0.04 10.41 20.01
C ALA A 76 -1.33 10.30 20.85
N ALA A 77 -2.32 9.52 20.39
CA ALA A 77 -3.54 9.24 21.15
C ALA A 77 -3.24 8.57 22.51
N ALA A 78 -2.26 7.65 22.54
CA ALA A 78 -1.77 7.04 23.77
C ALA A 78 -1.11 8.06 24.71
N GLY A 79 -0.32 8.98 24.15
CA GLY A 79 0.30 10.08 24.90
C GLY A 79 -0.73 10.99 25.58
N VAL A 80 -1.79 11.38 24.85
CA VAL A 80 -2.89 12.17 25.42
C VAL A 80 -3.63 11.39 26.51
N ALA A 81 -3.91 10.11 26.27
CA ALA A 81 -4.57 9.24 27.24
C ALA A 81 -3.75 9.03 28.53
N ALA A 82 -2.42 9.08 28.45
CA ALA A 82 -1.53 8.97 29.61
C ALA A 82 -1.60 10.21 30.52
N MET A 83 -2.00 11.36 29.97
CA MET A 83 -2.08 12.63 30.69
C MET A 83 -3.43 12.84 31.40
N LEU A 84 -4.43 11.98 31.16
CA LEU A 84 -5.74 12.06 31.81
C LEU A 84 -5.67 11.39 33.20
N PRO A 85 -5.70 12.17 34.31
CA PRO A 85 -5.68 11.60 35.65
C PRO A 85 -7.00 10.86 35.92
N GLY A 86 -6.92 9.62 36.44
CA GLY A 86 -8.09 8.87 36.89
C GLY A 86 -8.75 7.94 35.87
N PHE A 87 -8.14 7.69 34.70
CA PHE A 87 -8.83 6.89 33.67
C PHE A 87 -8.86 5.38 33.97
N ILE A 88 -7.79 4.77 34.53
CA ILE A 88 -7.76 3.38 35.04
C ILE A 88 -6.63 3.21 36.07
N GLU A 89 -6.95 3.05 37.36
CA GLU A 89 -6.04 2.47 38.36
C GLU A 89 -6.43 0.99 38.57
N THR A 90 -5.91 0.10 37.73
CA THR A 90 -5.93 -1.34 38.05
C THR A 90 -4.63 -1.67 38.76
N THR A 91 -4.74 -2.10 40.02
CA THR A 91 -3.62 -2.66 40.79
C THR A 91 -3.26 -4.03 40.23
N LEU A 92 -2.48 -4.03 39.16
CA LEU A 92 -1.85 -5.24 38.63
C LEU A 92 -0.53 -5.52 39.37
N PRO A 93 -0.06 -6.79 39.44
CA PRO A 93 1.10 -7.19 40.22
C PRO A 93 2.39 -6.47 39.77
N LYS A 94 3.38 -6.39 40.68
CA LYS A 94 4.59 -5.52 40.71
C LYS A 94 5.34 -5.25 39.39
N TRP A 95 5.13 -6.04 38.34
CA TRP A 95 5.85 -5.95 37.07
C TRP A 95 5.03 -5.38 35.90
N ALA A 96 3.72 -5.19 36.03
CA ALA A 96 2.88 -4.65 34.95
C ALA A 96 1.89 -3.60 35.49
N ARG A 97 2.08 -2.34 35.09
CA ARG A 97 1.10 -1.26 35.28
C ARG A 97 0.48 -0.96 33.93
N ALA A 98 -0.64 -1.61 33.61
CA ALA A 98 -1.36 -1.34 32.36
C ALA A 98 -2.09 0.00 32.49
N GLY A 99 -1.41 1.10 32.15
CA GLY A 99 -2.03 2.42 32.07
C GLY A 99 -3.10 2.45 30.97
N GLY A 100 -4.18 3.20 31.18
CA GLY A 100 -5.26 3.36 30.18
C GLY A 100 -4.77 3.84 28.80
N SER A 101 -3.59 4.46 28.73
CA SER A 101 -2.92 4.84 27.48
C SER A 101 -2.56 3.66 26.57
N LEU A 102 -2.18 2.50 27.14
CA LEU A 102 -1.88 1.31 26.34
C LEU A 102 -3.15 0.71 25.72
N ALA A 103 -4.28 0.78 26.43
CA ALA A 103 -5.57 0.36 25.89
C ALA A 103 -6.02 1.29 24.74
N VAL A 104 -5.85 2.60 24.89
CA VAL A 104 -6.13 3.57 23.82
C VAL A 104 -5.21 3.36 22.61
N PHE A 105 -3.92 3.09 22.84
CA PHE A 105 -2.96 2.75 21.78
C PHE A 105 -3.43 1.54 20.95
N LEU A 106 -3.77 0.44 21.63
CA LEU A 106 -4.20 -0.80 20.98
C LEU A 106 -5.54 -0.65 20.26
N LEU A 107 -6.48 0.11 20.82
CA LEU A 107 -7.77 0.38 20.17
C LEU A 107 -7.61 1.18 18.87
N VAL A 108 -6.76 2.21 18.87
CA VAL A 108 -6.49 3.02 17.67
C VAL A 108 -5.75 2.18 16.62
N LEU A 109 -4.80 1.34 17.02
CA LEU A 109 -4.13 0.42 16.09
C LEU A 109 -5.08 -0.61 15.48
N GLN A 110 -5.99 -1.18 16.28
CA GLN A 110 -6.87 -2.27 15.83
C GLN A 110 -8.07 -1.75 15.01
N LYS A 111 -8.59 -0.55 15.30
CA LYS A 111 -9.74 0.06 14.59
C LYS A 111 -9.36 1.23 13.69
N GLY A 112 -8.08 1.34 13.31
CA GLY A 112 -7.54 2.46 12.56
C GLY A 112 -8.45 2.89 11.39
N PRO A 113 -8.97 4.13 11.36
CA PRO A 113 -9.92 4.59 10.34
C PRO A 113 -9.30 4.65 8.93
N ALA A 114 -7.98 4.51 8.82
CA ALA A 114 -7.28 4.53 7.54
C ALA A 114 -7.82 3.47 6.56
N SER A 115 -8.14 2.23 7.01
CA SER A 115 -8.67 1.22 6.08
C SER A 115 -10.12 1.46 5.65
N LEU A 116 -10.84 2.37 6.33
CA LEU A 116 -12.24 2.70 6.03
C LEU A 116 -12.37 3.80 4.97
N VAL A 117 -11.27 4.49 4.65
CA VAL A 117 -11.23 5.59 3.67
C VAL A 117 -10.43 5.19 2.42
N VAL A 118 -9.81 4.01 2.41
CA VAL A 118 -9.18 3.46 1.20
C VAL A 118 -10.31 3.04 0.26
N PRO A 119 -10.48 3.68 -0.92
CA PRO A 119 -11.31 3.07 -1.94
C PRO A 119 -10.70 1.70 -2.24
N PRO A 120 -11.51 0.62 -2.30
CA PRO A 120 -10.99 -0.71 -2.58
C PRO A 120 -10.08 -0.64 -3.81
N PRO A 121 -8.96 -1.40 -3.84
CA PRO A 121 -8.11 -1.45 -5.02
C PRO A 121 -8.98 -1.62 -6.26
N PRO A 122 -8.75 -0.83 -7.32
CA PRO A 122 -9.63 -0.83 -8.48
C PRO A 122 -9.81 -2.27 -8.97
N GLU A 123 -11.06 -2.72 -9.03
CA GLU A 123 -11.36 -4.12 -9.29
C GLU A 123 -10.73 -4.56 -10.62
N PRO A 124 -10.19 -5.80 -10.68
CA PRO A 124 -9.65 -6.31 -11.93
C PRO A 124 -10.71 -6.27 -13.04
N LEU A 125 -10.35 -5.62 -14.15
CA LEU A 125 -11.24 -5.49 -15.30
C LEU A 125 -11.31 -6.83 -16.03
N LYS A 126 -12.51 -7.32 -16.30
CA LYS A 126 -12.73 -8.57 -17.03
C LYS A 126 -13.45 -8.31 -18.35
N GLY A 127 -13.20 -9.16 -19.34
CA GLY A 127 -13.91 -9.12 -20.60
C GLY A 127 -13.41 -10.15 -21.60
N THR A 128 -14.02 -10.12 -22.78
CA THR A 128 -13.69 -10.97 -23.93
C THR A 128 -13.41 -10.07 -25.12
N VAL A 129 -12.38 -10.39 -25.88
CA VAL A 129 -11.94 -9.60 -27.05
C VAL A 129 -11.72 -10.52 -28.23
N ILE A 130 -12.09 -10.05 -29.42
CA ILE A 130 -11.68 -10.64 -30.69
C ILE A 130 -10.89 -9.58 -31.45
N LEU A 131 -9.62 -9.86 -31.69
CA LEU A 131 -8.76 -9.04 -32.54
C LEU A 131 -8.66 -9.65 -33.92
N ARG A 132 -8.67 -8.80 -34.94
CA ARG A 132 -8.53 -9.21 -36.33
C ARG A 132 -7.10 -9.02 -36.83
N ASP A 133 -6.77 -9.73 -37.90
CA ASP A 133 -5.46 -9.65 -38.55
C ASP A 133 -5.12 -8.20 -38.96
N GLY A 134 -4.07 -7.63 -38.37
CA GLY A 134 -3.63 -6.25 -38.63
C GLY A 134 -3.22 -5.96 -40.06
N PHE A 135 -2.89 -6.97 -40.88
CA PHE A 135 -2.61 -6.76 -42.29
C PHE A 135 -3.87 -6.57 -43.14
N SER A 136 -5.02 -7.04 -42.65
CA SER A 136 -6.30 -7.00 -43.38
C SER A 136 -7.33 -6.06 -42.73
N PHE A 137 -7.31 -5.95 -41.41
CA PHE A 137 -8.26 -5.22 -40.58
C PHE A 137 -7.53 -4.32 -39.58
N PHE A 138 -6.80 -3.37 -40.12
CA PHE A 138 -5.86 -2.51 -39.40
C PHE A 138 -6.47 -1.78 -38.19
N ASP A 139 -7.72 -1.32 -38.30
CA ASP A 139 -8.41 -0.59 -37.22
C ASP A 139 -8.96 -1.51 -36.12
N GLN A 140 -8.85 -2.83 -36.29
CA GLN A 140 -9.45 -3.85 -35.42
C GLN A 140 -8.43 -4.86 -34.88
N SER A 141 -7.16 -4.51 -34.93
CA SER A 141 -6.06 -5.43 -34.65
C SER A 141 -5.34 -5.18 -33.34
N GLY A 142 -5.61 -4.08 -32.65
CA GLY A 142 -5.01 -3.76 -31.35
C GLY A 142 -6.03 -3.71 -30.23
N TYR A 143 -5.59 -4.00 -29.01
CA TYR A 143 -6.37 -3.81 -27.81
C TYR A 143 -5.60 -3.00 -26.77
N GLN A 144 -6.30 -2.09 -26.09
CA GLN A 144 -5.80 -1.38 -24.92
C GLN A 144 -6.64 -1.73 -23.71
N PHE A 145 -6.04 -2.37 -22.70
CA PHE A 145 -6.77 -2.92 -21.56
C PHE A 145 -7.39 -1.85 -20.67
N VAL A 146 -6.65 -0.76 -20.43
CA VAL A 146 -7.09 0.33 -19.54
C VAL A 146 -8.36 1.01 -20.03
N SER A 147 -8.47 1.26 -21.33
CA SER A 147 -9.63 1.91 -21.96
C SER A 147 -10.69 0.93 -22.45
N LYS A 148 -10.40 -0.38 -22.40
CA LYS A 148 -11.23 -1.47 -22.96
C LYS A 148 -11.58 -1.25 -24.43
N ALA A 149 -10.65 -0.67 -25.19
CA ALA A 149 -10.90 -0.29 -26.57
C ALA A 149 -10.09 -1.15 -27.54
N ILE A 150 -10.76 -1.51 -28.64
CA ILE A 150 -10.06 -1.94 -29.85
C ILE A 150 -9.48 -0.68 -30.50
N VAL A 151 -8.21 -0.74 -30.86
CA VAL A 151 -7.46 0.38 -31.45
C VAL A 151 -6.77 -0.07 -32.72
N ALA A 152 -6.49 0.90 -33.60
CA ALA A 152 -5.74 0.64 -34.83
C ALA A 152 -4.30 0.21 -34.54
N TRP A 153 -3.73 -0.58 -35.44
CA TRP A 153 -2.34 -1.07 -35.33
C TRP A 153 -1.32 0.04 -35.05
N ASN A 154 -1.48 1.20 -35.70
CA ASN A 154 -0.57 2.33 -35.60
C ASN A 154 -0.90 3.35 -34.52
N ALA A 155 -1.93 3.11 -33.70
CA ALA A 155 -2.38 4.11 -32.75
C ALA A 155 -1.30 4.48 -31.72
N GLY A 156 -0.27 3.63 -31.53
CA GLY A 156 0.73 3.81 -30.47
C GLY A 156 0.15 3.62 -29.07
N LEU A 157 -1.03 2.99 -28.97
CA LEU A 157 -1.79 2.80 -27.73
C LEU A 157 -2.01 1.32 -27.36
N ALA A 158 -1.84 0.40 -28.31
CA ALA A 158 -2.13 -1.01 -28.10
C ALA A 158 -1.17 -1.64 -27.08
N ASP A 159 -1.73 -2.40 -26.15
CA ASP A 159 -0.99 -3.27 -25.23
C ASP A 159 -0.66 -4.61 -25.89
N ILE A 160 -1.55 -5.08 -26.75
CA ILE A 160 -1.40 -6.31 -27.52
C ILE A 160 -2.03 -6.11 -28.90
N LEU A 161 -1.35 -6.59 -29.93
CA LEU A 161 -1.80 -6.58 -31.32
C LEU A 161 -1.98 -8.00 -31.83
N ALA A 162 -2.77 -8.18 -32.89
CA ALA A 162 -2.93 -9.43 -33.59
C ALA A 162 -2.65 -9.26 -35.09
N ALA A 163 -1.84 -10.14 -35.65
CA ALA A 163 -1.60 -10.21 -37.10
C ALA A 163 -1.06 -11.57 -37.50
N LYS A 164 -1.32 -11.96 -38.75
CA LYS A 164 -0.81 -13.20 -39.32
C LYS A 164 0.65 -13.03 -39.75
N GLN A 165 1.54 -13.68 -39.01
CA GLN A 165 2.97 -13.66 -39.32
C GLN A 165 3.26 -14.16 -40.74
N PRO A 166 4.30 -13.65 -41.41
CA PRO A 166 4.78 -14.21 -42.67
C PRO A 166 5.03 -15.71 -42.53
N LYS A 167 4.48 -16.52 -43.46
CA LYS A 167 4.56 -18.00 -43.46
C LYS A 167 3.75 -18.72 -42.36
N SER A 168 3.01 -18.01 -41.52
CA SER A 168 2.02 -18.63 -40.62
C SER A 168 0.69 -18.84 -41.33
N ALA A 169 0.04 -19.97 -41.04
CA ALA A 169 -1.32 -20.25 -41.50
C ALA A 169 -2.40 -19.55 -40.65
N ILE A 170 -2.03 -19.11 -39.44
CA ILE A 170 -2.93 -18.58 -38.42
C ILE A 170 -2.42 -17.24 -37.88
N THR A 171 -3.36 -16.46 -37.33
CA THR A 171 -3.06 -15.19 -36.68
C THR A 171 -2.24 -15.43 -35.41
N GLY A 172 -1.25 -14.58 -35.15
CA GLY A 172 -0.47 -14.54 -33.92
C GLY A 172 -0.62 -13.21 -33.21
N PHE A 173 -0.06 -13.11 -32.01
CA PHE A 173 0.07 -11.84 -31.31
C PHE A 173 1.33 -11.10 -31.75
N PHE A 174 1.26 -9.78 -31.70
CA PHE A 174 2.40 -8.89 -31.77
C PHE A 174 2.41 -7.99 -30.52
N LEU A 175 3.52 -7.95 -29.80
CA LEU A 175 3.68 -7.20 -28.56
C LEU A 175 4.56 -5.98 -28.83
N PRO A 176 4.00 -4.74 -28.79
CA PRO A 176 4.75 -3.50 -28.98
C PRO A 176 5.95 -3.39 -28.04
N TYR A 177 7.15 -3.22 -28.60
CA TYR A 177 8.39 -3.16 -27.82
C TYR A 177 9.44 -2.27 -28.50
N ASP A 178 10.02 -1.35 -27.74
CA ASP A 178 10.99 -0.34 -28.23
C ASP A 178 12.43 -0.87 -28.34
N ALA A 179 12.59 -2.09 -28.82
CA ALA A 179 13.89 -2.67 -29.12
C ALA A 179 13.73 -3.82 -30.12
N GLY A 180 14.82 -4.24 -30.75
CA GLY A 180 14.82 -5.33 -31.72
C GLY A 180 14.42 -4.91 -33.14
N ASP A 181 14.39 -5.88 -34.05
CA ASP A 181 14.28 -5.65 -35.50
C ASP A 181 12.87 -5.30 -35.98
N PHE A 182 11.84 -5.62 -35.19
CA PHE A 182 10.44 -5.38 -35.56
C PHE A 182 9.85 -4.10 -34.94
N LYS A 183 10.68 -3.25 -34.33
CA LYS A 183 10.20 -1.98 -33.76
C LYS A 183 9.84 -0.98 -34.86
N HIS A 184 8.75 -0.26 -34.68
CA HIS A 184 8.43 0.93 -35.45
C HIS A 184 8.90 2.20 -34.70
N PRO A 185 9.71 3.08 -35.32
CA PRO A 185 10.32 4.22 -34.62
C PRO A 185 9.28 5.19 -34.02
N ASP A 186 8.14 5.35 -34.68
CA ASP A 186 7.12 6.30 -34.23
C ASP A 186 6.10 5.68 -33.27
N TRP A 187 5.73 4.41 -33.48
CA TRP A 187 4.57 3.81 -32.82
C TRP A 187 4.97 2.82 -31.73
N ASP A 188 6.21 2.37 -31.66
CA ASP A 188 6.73 1.54 -30.56
C ASP A 188 7.60 2.32 -29.59
N LYS A 189 7.72 3.64 -29.76
CA LYS A 189 8.47 4.48 -28.83
C LYS A 189 7.99 4.28 -27.39
N ASN A 190 8.93 3.97 -26.50
CA ASN A 190 8.74 3.63 -25.09
C ASN A 190 7.83 2.42 -24.83
N ALA A 191 7.51 1.61 -25.85
CA ALA A 191 6.72 0.41 -25.68
C ALA A 191 7.53 -0.66 -24.94
N SER A 192 6.89 -1.33 -23.99
CA SER A 192 7.46 -2.36 -23.14
C SER A 192 6.49 -3.53 -22.96
N ALA A 193 5.57 -3.74 -23.92
CA ALA A 193 4.65 -4.86 -23.85
C ALA A 193 5.40 -6.19 -23.95
N GLY A 194 4.76 -7.23 -23.44
CA GLY A 194 5.31 -8.58 -23.56
C GLY A 194 4.31 -9.64 -23.14
N ILE A 195 4.60 -10.89 -23.48
CA ILE A 195 3.75 -12.03 -23.18
C ILE A 195 4.57 -13.19 -22.62
N GLN A 196 4.01 -13.91 -21.65
CA GLN A 196 4.61 -15.05 -20.99
C GLN A 196 3.56 -16.16 -20.78
N GLU A 197 3.86 -17.38 -21.20
CA GLU A 197 2.99 -18.55 -20.99
C GLU A 197 2.94 -18.96 -19.52
N MET A 198 1.73 -19.27 -19.05
CA MET A 198 1.43 -19.72 -17.69
C MET A 198 0.98 -21.17 -17.73
N MET A 199 1.67 -22.04 -16.98
CA MET A 199 1.36 -23.47 -16.88
C MET A 199 0.27 -23.72 -15.83
N VAL A 200 -0.94 -23.21 -16.08
CA VAL A 200 -2.09 -23.30 -15.17
C VAL A 200 -3.36 -23.78 -15.90
N ALA A 201 -4.37 -24.20 -15.14
CA ALA A 201 -5.59 -24.80 -15.71
C ALA A 201 -6.64 -23.78 -16.19
N ASN A 202 -6.75 -22.60 -15.57
CA ASN A 202 -7.73 -21.57 -15.91
C ASN A 202 -7.25 -20.17 -15.48
N LEU A 203 -7.91 -19.12 -15.99
CA LEU A 203 -7.57 -17.71 -15.71
C LEU A 203 -7.45 -17.38 -14.21
N GLY A 204 -8.39 -17.88 -13.41
CA GLY A 204 -8.46 -17.60 -11.98
C GLY A 204 -7.41 -18.32 -11.15
N ALA A 205 -6.66 -19.26 -11.74
CA ALA A 205 -5.56 -19.93 -11.06
C ALA A 205 -4.24 -19.10 -11.09
N VAL A 206 -4.20 -18.00 -11.85
CA VAL A 206 -3.06 -17.09 -11.86
C VAL A 206 -3.21 -16.09 -10.72
N ASN A 207 -2.47 -16.30 -9.64
CA ASN A 207 -2.46 -15.37 -8.50
C ASN A 207 -1.50 -14.19 -8.71
N GLU A 208 -0.43 -14.39 -9.49
CA GLU A 208 0.61 -13.39 -9.73
C GLU A 208 1.30 -13.63 -11.07
N CYS A 209 1.47 -12.57 -11.87
CA CYS A 209 2.24 -12.61 -13.09
C CYS A 209 3.75 -12.48 -12.82
N PRO A 210 4.61 -13.15 -13.59
CA PRO A 210 6.07 -12.98 -13.48
C PRO A 210 6.49 -11.52 -13.71
N THR A 211 7.58 -11.10 -13.09
CA THR A 211 8.15 -9.75 -13.31
C THR A 211 9.12 -9.69 -14.51
N GLY A 212 9.52 -10.84 -15.04
CA GLY A 212 10.46 -10.97 -16.16
C GLY A 212 10.21 -12.22 -17.00
N GLY A 213 11.02 -12.43 -18.03
CA GLY A 213 10.90 -13.56 -18.96
C GLY A 213 9.97 -13.34 -20.14
N TYR A 214 9.32 -12.17 -20.23
CA TYR A 214 8.39 -11.85 -21.30
C TYR A 214 9.03 -11.87 -22.69
N GLN A 215 8.37 -12.56 -23.61
CA GLN A 215 8.62 -12.46 -25.04
C GLN A 215 7.94 -11.19 -25.59
N HIS A 216 8.52 -10.61 -26.63
CA HIS A 216 8.02 -9.39 -27.26
C HIS A 216 7.94 -9.56 -28.78
N HIS A 217 7.31 -8.60 -29.48
CA HIS A 217 6.96 -8.71 -30.89
C HIS A 217 6.15 -9.98 -31.17
N TRP A 218 6.62 -10.84 -32.07
CA TRP A 218 5.89 -11.97 -32.59
C TRP A 218 5.77 -13.12 -31.60
N PHE A 219 4.53 -13.50 -31.29
CA PHE A 219 4.22 -14.64 -30.44
C PHE A 219 3.06 -15.44 -31.01
N GLN A 220 3.22 -16.77 -31.13
CA GLN A 220 2.16 -17.65 -31.61
C GLN A 220 1.46 -18.32 -30.42
N PRO A 221 0.22 -17.92 -30.08
CA PRO A 221 -0.49 -18.53 -28.97
C PRO A 221 -1.02 -19.93 -29.32
N LYS A 222 -1.24 -20.72 -28.27
CA LYS A 222 -1.98 -21.99 -28.32
C LYS A 222 -3.42 -21.73 -27.94
N LYS A 223 -4.37 -22.36 -28.66
CA LYS A 223 -5.77 -22.39 -28.24
C LYS A 223 -5.88 -23.06 -26.86
N GLY A 224 -6.62 -22.44 -25.94
CA GLY A 224 -6.72 -22.82 -24.53
C GLY A 224 -5.53 -22.37 -23.68
N GLY A 225 -4.47 -21.82 -24.28
CA GLY A 225 -3.30 -21.35 -23.56
C GLY A 225 -3.61 -20.13 -22.70
N ILE A 226 -2.93 -20.06 -21.56
CA ILE A 226 -3.07 -18.95 -20.60
C ILE A 226 -1.76 -18.20 -20.54
N TYR A 227 -1.84 -16.88 -20.58
CA TYR A 227 -0.68 -16.01 -20.70
C TYR A 227 -0.80 -14.80 -19.79
N CYS A 228 0.31 -14.43 -19.16
CA CYS A 228 0.48 -13.10 -18.60
C CYS A 228 0.93 -12.16 -19.71
N VAL A 229 0.24 -11.03 -19.85
CA VAL A 229 0.58 -9.94 -20.75
C VAL A 229 0.99 -8.75 -19.92
N ARG A 230 2.22 -8.26 -20.11
CA ARG A 230 2.64 -6.96 -19.61
C ARG A 230 2.19 -5.89 -20.60
N SER A 231 1.52 -4.86 -20.12
CA SER A 231 1.02 -3.74 -20.92
C SER A 231 2.15 -2.97 -21.60
N ARG A 232 1.77 -2.12 -22.55
CA ARG A 232 2.68 -1.27 -23.32
C ARG A 232 3.56 -0.39 -22.45
N ASP A 233 3.03 0.13 -21.34
CA ASP A 233 3.80 0.99 -20.43
C ASP A 233 4.80 0.23 -19.55
N GLY A 234 4.80 -1.12 -19.62
CA GLY A 234 5.67 -1.98 -18.83
C GLY A 234 5.29 -2.09 -17.35
N LYS A 235 4.15 -1.54 -16.92
CA LYS A 235 3.80 -1.40 -15.49
C LYS A 235 2.50 -2.09 -15.10
N HIS A 236 1.63 -2.42 -16.05
CA HIS A 236 0.39 -3.12 -15.79
C HIS A 236 0.40 -4.52 -16.38
N TYR A 237 -0.50 -5.35 -15.86
CA TYR A 237 -0.57 -6.77 -16.20
C TYR A 237 -1.99 -7.17 -16.53
N ALA A 238 -2.13 -8.03 -17.53
CA ALA A 238 -3.34 -8.80 -17.80
C ALA A 238 -3.01 -10.29 -17.77
N VAL A 239 -3.97 -11.11 -17.38
CA VAL A 239 -3.99 -12.55 -17.64
C VAL A 239 -5.00 -12.78 -18.75
N ILE A 240 -4.59 -13.45 -19.83
CA ILE A 240 -5.46 -13.81 -20.95
C ILE A 240 -5.56 -15.31 -21.09
N ARG A 241 -6.71 -15.80 -21.58
CA ARG A 241 -6.89 -17.18 -22.05
C ARG A 241 -7.35 -17.12 -23.49
N VAL A 242 -6.59 -17.75 -24.36
CA VAL A 242 -6.86 -17.71 -25.80
C VAL A 242 -7.93 -18.74 -26.13
N ASP A 243 -9.10 -18.28 -26.58
CA ASP A 243 -10.24 -19.14 -26.87
C ASP A 243 -10.30 -19.53 -28.35
N THR A 244 -9.88 -18.63 -29.25
CA THR A 244 -9.93 -18.85 -30.70
C THR A 244 -8.64 -18.37 -31.36
N VAL A 245 -8.10 -19.16 -32.30
CA VAL A 245 -6.95 -18.80 -33.13
C VAL A 245 -7.24 -19.29 -34.55
N ASP A 246 -7.57 -18.35 -35.44
CA ASP A 246 -7.92 -18.62 -36.83
C ASP A 246 -7.02 -17.83 -37.78
N ASN A 247 -7.28 -17.94 -39.09
CA ASN A 247 -6.48 -17.31 -40.15
C ASN A 247 -6.59 -15.77 -40.22
N ASP A 248 -7.63 -15.18 -39.62
CA ASP A 248 -7.94 -13.75 -39.67
C ASP A 248 -8.26 -13.12 -38.30
N ARG A 249 -8.26 -13.90 -37.22
CA ARG A 249 -8.61 -13.43 -35.88
C ARG A 249 -8.01 -14.26 -34.74
N ILE A 250 -7.92 -13.62 -33.58
CA ILE A 250 -7.66 -14.26 -32.29
C ILE A 250 -8.71 -13.77 -31.29
N GLY A 251 -9.33 -14.70 -30.57
CA GLY A 251 -10.26 -14.43 -29.48
C GLY A 251 -9.65 -14.81 -28.14
N PHE A 252 -9.82 -13.98 -27.12
CA PHE A 252 -9.37 -14.26 -25.76
C PHE A 252 -10.24 -13.60 -24.69
N ASP A 253 -10.41 -14.30 -23.58
CA ASP A 253 -10.87 -13.75 -22.31
C ASP A 253 -9.70 -13.12 -21.56
N PHE A 254 -9.95 -12.07 -20.78
CA PHE A 254 -8.94 -11.40 -19.97
C PHE A 254 -9.39 -11.01 -18.57
N ILE A 255 -8.40 -10.90 -17.67
CA ILE A 255 -8.47 -10.21 -16.39
C ILE A 255 -7.31 -9.20 -16.38
N PHE A 256 -7.56 -7.91 -16.16
CA PHE A 256 -6.55 -6.85 -16.17
C PHE A 256 -6.50 -6.13 -14.83
N GLN A 257 -5.29 -5.84 -14.35
CA GLN A 257 -5.04 -5.20 -13.06
C GLN A 257 -4.74 -3.70 -13.24
N PRO A 258 -5.73 -2.80 -13.11
CA PRO A 258 -5.55 -1.37 -13.32
C PRO A 258 -4.66 -0.69 -12.27
N SER A 259 -4.40 -1.33 -11.12
CA SER A 259 -3.47 -0.81 -10.12
C SER A 259 -1.99 -0.93 -10.49
N GLY A 260 -1.66 -1.69 -11.54
CA GLY A 260 -0.29 -2.03 -11.91
C GLY A 260 0.34 -3.13 -11.06
N SER A 261 -0.39 -3.65 -10.07
CA SER A 261 0.01 -4.86 -9.35
C SER A 261 0.15 -6.04 -10.31
N ALA A 262 1.12 -6.91 -10.07
CA ALA A 262 1.22 -8.19 -10.79
C ALA A 262 0.23 -9.23 -10.25
N LYS A 263 -0.49 -8.92 -9.15
CA LYS A 263 -1.39 -9.83 -8.45
C LYS A 263 -2.85 -9.66 -8.86
N PHE A 264 -3.58 -10.77 -8.90
CA PHE A 264 -4.97 -10.88 -9.35
C PHE A 264 -5.89 -11.48 -8.28
#